data_AF-M8C7S1-F1
#
_entry.id   AF-M8C7S1-F1
#
_cell.length_a   1.000
_cell.length_b   1.000
_cell.length_c   1.000
_cell.angle_alpha   90.00
_cell.angle_beta   90.00
_cell.angle_gamma   90.00
#
_symmetry.space_group_name_H-M   'P 1'
#
loop_
_entity.id
_entity.type
_entity.pdbx_description
1 polymer ?
#
loop_
_entity_poly.entity_id
_entity_poly.type
_entity_poly.pdbx_seq_one_letter_code
_entity_poly.pdbx_strand_id
1 'polypeptide(L)'
;MDLPQLAQHTLLTLTPEGLLLLLAEPTLVVRLLNPLTHQLINLPPMTALLSPEDHRAWHLGFEIGMKGCFRVSSVGLVADASTVSVAVSFYSPMVLAVAKPGDESWTVVDKNYICSTLSFGGRVYSVPCGVVMVLKMGSEGQQPPRLETVVDWSELFHFCPMAHSLHLVDNGGDLLMVHRALRFKDDEFHREYNVYRVDLEAGVLVPTKSFNGRAVFMGMSRAISVSADAAFPSLTADTIYQGRDWDGRAHEYSIVDGSKCNPTLDRSVCPSSIVDCLRYCIQGVREELV
;
A
#
# COMPACT_ATOMS: atom_id res chain seq x y z
N MET A 1 -12.37 14.83 -16.99
CA MET A 1 -11.57 14.06 -17.97
C MET A 1 -12.23 12.70 -18.04
N ASP A 2 -13.06 12.47 -19.06
CA ASP A 2 -13.63 11.14 -19.26
C ASP A 2 -12.52 10.21 -19.75
N LEU A 3 -12.22 9.17 -18.97
CA LEU A 3 -11.38 8.06 -19.39
C LEU A 3 -12.31 6.92 -19.83
N PRO A 4 -12.79 6.89 -21.09
CA PRO A 4 -13.65 5.82 -21.60
C PRO A 4 -12.99 4.44 -21.49
N GLN A 5 -11.66 4.40 -21.35
CA GLN A 5 -10.86 3.22 -21.04
C GLN A 5 -11.20 2.57 -19.69
N LEU A 6 -11.97 3.25 -18.81
CA LEU A 6 -12.38 2.76 -17.50
C LEU A 6 -13.80 2.20 -17.45
N ALA A 7 -14.59 2.30 -18.54
CA ALA A 7 -16.02 1.98 -18.54
C ALA A 7 -16.36 0.51 -18.24
N GLN A 8 -15.36 -0.37 -18.11
CA GLN A 8 -15.49 -1.78 -17.72
C GLN A 8 -14.37 -2.21 -16.76
N HIS A 9 -13.74 -1.23 -16.12
CA HIS A 9 -12.56 -1.44 -15.29
C HIS A 9 -12.82 -0.99 -13.88
N THR A 10 -12.42 -1.85 -12.97
CA THR A 10 -12.45 -1.56 -11.55
C THR A 10 -11.05 -1.17 -11.11
N LEU A 11 -10.92 0.02 -10.50
CA LEU A 11 -9.66 0.41 -9.86
C LEU A 11 -9.38 -0.50 -8.67
N LEU A 12 -8.23 -1.19 -8.73
CA LEU A 12 -7.75 -2.03 -7.63
C LEU A 12 -6.90 -1.21 -6.67
N THR A 13 -5.89 -0.52 -7.19
CA THR A 13 -4.98 0.31 -6.38
C THR A 13 -4.18 1.31 -7.24
N LEU A 14 -3.42 2.18 -6.58
CA LEU A 14 -2.40 3.02 -7.21
C LEU A 14 -1.02 2.49 -6.81
N THR A 15 -0.06 2.55 -7.71
CA THR A 15 1.35 2.34 -7.35
C THR A 15 1.93 3.61 -6.71
N PRO A 16 3.00 3.50 -5.92
CA PRO A 16 3.72 4.67 -5.39
C PRO A 16 4.18 5.65 -6.48
N GLU A 17 4.45 5.13 -7.69
CA GLU A 17 4.87 5.89 -8.87
C GLU A 17 3.68 6.57 -9.61
N GLY A 18 2.46 6.44 -9.10
CA GLY A 18 1.26 7.10 -9.65
C GLY A 18 0.60 6.34 -10.81
N LEU A 19 0.92 5.05 -11.00
CA LEU A 19 0.26 4.21 -12.01
C LEU A 19 -1.04 3.62 -11.44
N LEU A 20 -2.03 3.40 -12.30
CA LEU A 20 -3.31 2.82 -11.93
C LEU A 20 -3.28 1.31 -12.18
N LEU A 21 -3.55 0.51 -11.15
CA LEU A 21 -3.78 -0.93 -11.30
C LEU A 21 -5.28 -1.18 -11.46
N LEU A 22 -5.68 -1.65 -12.63
CA LEU A 22 -7.07 -1.82 -13.04
C LEU A 22 -7.39 -3.30 -13.26
N LEU A 23 -8.61 -3.70 -12.93
CA LEU A 23 -9.17 -5.01 -13.26
C LEU A 23 -10.19 -4.87 -14.38
N ALA A 24 -9.98 -5.53 -15.51
CA ALA A 24 -10.99 -5.62 -16.56
C ALA A 24 -12.02 -6.71 -16.19
N GLU A 25 -13.19 -6.32 -15.68
CA GLU A 25 -14.18 -7.27 -15.11
C GLU A 25 -14.56 -8.44 -16.03
N PRO A 26 -14.78 -8.26 -17.36
CA PRO A 26 -15.22 -9.37 -18.22
C PRO A 26 -14.17 -10.48 -18.39
N THR A 27 -12.89 -10.15 -18.28
CA THR A 27 -11.78 -11.08 -18.55
C THR A 27 -10.90 -11.35 -17.34
N LEU A 28 -11.08 -10.57 -16.27
CA LEU A 28 -10.23 -10.51 -15.08
C LEU A 28 -8.76 -10.23 -15.39
N VAL A 29 -8.45 -9.69 -16.57
CA VAL A 29 -7.13 -9.22 -16.96
C VAL A 29 -6.79 -8.00 -16.11
N VAL A 30 -5.62 -8.04 -15.47
CA VAL A 30 -5.09 -6.89 -14.74
C VAL A 30 -4.34 -6.01 -15.72
N ARG A 31 -4.51 -4.70 -15.58
CA ARG A 31 -3.84 -3.72 -16.41
C ARG A 31 -3.17 -2.66 -15.56
N LEU A 32 -1.95 -2.30 -15.95
CA LEU A 32 -1.23 -1.17 -15.40
C LEU A 32 -1.34 0.00 -16.38
N LEU A 33 -2.00 1.08 -15.97
CA LEU A 33 -2.21 2.27 -16.78
C LEU A 33 -1.36 3.43 -16.24
N ASN A 34 -0.57 4.04 -17.11
CA ASN A 34 0.01 5.34 -16.85
C ASN A 34 -1.00 6.43 -17.25
N PRO A 35 -1.56 7.19 -16.30
CA PRO A 35 -2.60 8.18 -16.61
C PRO A 35 -2.08 9.38 -17.39
N LEU A 36 -0.76 9.64 -17.39
CA LEU A 36 -0.15 10.77 -18.10
C LEU A 36 0.22 10.43 -19.54
N THR A 37 0.74 9.22 -19.77
CA THR A 37 1.17 8.79 -21.10
C THR A 37 0.11 7.96 -21.84
N HIS A 38 -0.98 7.59 -21.15
CA HIS A 38 -1.99 6.64 -21.61
C HIS A 38 -1.42 5.26 -22.02
N GLN A 39 -0.20 4.95 -21.61
CA GLN A 39 0.40 3.63 -21.84
C GLN A 39 -0.27 2.60 -20.94
N LEU A 40 -0.61 1.46 -21.55
CA LEU A 40 -1.34 0.38 -20.91
C LEU A 40 -0.56 -0.92 -21.08
N ILE A 41 -0.27 -1.56 -19.96
CA ILE A 41 0.42 -2.85 -19.91
C ILE A 41 -0.56 -3.89 -19.41
N ASN A 42 -0.73 -4.98 -20.18
CA ASN A 42 -1.54 -6.12 -19.77
C ASN A 42 -0.71 -7.09 -18.94
N LEU A 43 -1.28 -7.53 -17.84
CA LEU A 43 -0.78 -8.60 -16.97
C LEU A 43 -1.71 -9.83 -17.10
N PRO A 44 -1.30 -10.99 -16.59
CA PRO A 44 -2.14 -12.18 -16.65
C PRO A 44 -3.51 -11.99 -15.98
N PRO A 45 -4.53 -12.77 -16.38
CA PRO A 45 -5.81 -12.79 -15.69
C PRO A 45 -5.69 -13.28 -14.25
N MET A 46 -6.52 -12.74 -13.37
CA MET A 46 -6.61 -13.15 -11.95
C MET A 46 -7.39 -14.46 -11.75
N THR A 47 -7.80 -15.13 -12.82
CA THR A 47 -8.65 -16.33 -12.76
C THR A 47 -8.06 -17.44 -11.90
N ALA A 48 -6.73 -17.65 -11.96
CA ALA A 48 -6.04 -18.67 -11.18
C ALA A 48 -6.00 -18.38 -9.66
N LEU A 49 -6.32 -17.15 -9.24
CA LEU A 49 -6.31 -16.74 -7.84
C LEU A 49 -7.72 -16.73 -7.22
N LEU A 50 -8.76 -17.01 -8.01
CA LEU A 50 -10.14 -17.07 -7.52
C LEU A 50 -10.37 -18.30 -6.62
N SER A 51 -11.19 -18.13 -5.59
CA SER A 51 -11.74 -19.28 -4.88
C SER A 51 -12.78 -20.00 -5.75
N PRO A 52 -13.13 -21.27 -5.46
CA PRO A 52 -14.24 -21.95 -6.14
C PRO A 52 -15.57 -21.19 -6.05
N GLU A 53 -15.79 -20.44 -4.97
CA GLU A 53 -16.98 -19.62 -4.79
C GLU A 53 -16.98 -18.41 -5.71
N ASP A 54 -15.84 -17.73 -5.82
CA ASP A 54 -15.67 -16.60 -6.73
C ASP A 54 -15.80 -17.03 -8.18
N HIS A 55 -15.29 -18.21 -8.55
CA HIS A 55 -15.51 -18.78 -9.88
C HIS A 55 -16.99 -18.98 -10.18
N ARG A 56 -17.76 -19.56 -9.25
CA ARG A 56 -19.22 -19.72 -9.42
C ARG A 56 -19.92 -18.37 -9.55
N ALA A 57 -19.56 -17.39 -8.73
CA ALA A 57 -20.14 -16.06 -8.80
C ALA A 57 -19.83 -15.39 -10.15
N TRP A 58 -18.58 -15.48 -10.62
CA TRP A 58 -18.18 -14.92 -11.91
C TRP A 58 -18.95 -15.57 -13.06
N HIS A 59 -19.10 -16.90 -13.06
CA HIS A 59 -19.88 -17.63 -14.06
C HIS A 59 -21.38 -17.28 -14.05
N LEU A 60 -21.90 -16.79 -12.93
CA LEU A 60 -23.27 -16.28 -12.80
C LEU A 60 -23.40 -14.80 -13.23
N GLY A 61 -22.33 -14.18 -13.73
CA GLY A 61 -22.32 -12.81 -14.23
C GLY A 61 -22.11 -11.74 -13.16
N PHE A 62 -21.64 -12.11 -11.95
CA PHE A 62 -21.32 -11.14 -10.92
C PHE A 62 -19.95 -10.49 -11.16
N GLU A 63 -19.88 -9.17 -11.01
CA GLU A 63 -18.62 -8.41 -11.04
C GLU A 63 -17.77 -8.70 -9.80
N ILE A 64 -16.56 -9.21 -10.05
CA ILE A 64 -15.67 -9.77 -9.02
C ILE A 64 -14.88 -8.66 -8.34
N GLY A 65 -14.44 -7.66 -9.10
CA GLY A 65 -13.83 -6.48 -8.52
C GLY A 65 -14.83 -5.74 -7.65
N MET A 66 -16.06 -5.47 -8.11
CA MET A 66 -17.09 -4.78 -7.30
C MET A 66 -17.46 -5.50 -6.01
N LYS A 67 -17.54 -6.83 -6.01
CA LYS A 67 -17.79 -7.62 -4.80
C LYS A 67 -16.66 -7.62 -3.77
N GLY A 68 -15.50 -7.05 -4.10
CA GLY A 68 -14.35 -7.01 -3.22
C GLY A 68 -13.65 -8.36 -3.08
N CYS A 69 -13.85 -9.28 -4.03
CA CYS A 69 -13.13 -10.55 -4.10
C CYS A 69 -11.62 -10.32 -4.24
N PHE A 70 -11.24 -9.29 -5.00
CA PHE A 70 -9.87 -8.79 -5.11
C PHE A 70 -9.73 -7.46 -4.36
N ARG A 71 -9.23 -7.54 -3.12
CA ARG A 71 -8.79 -6.36 -2.36
C ARG A 71 -7.28 -6.31 -2.38
N VAL A 72 -6.72 -5.30 -3.03
CA VAL A 72 -5.27 -5.08 -3.07
C VAL A 72 -4.86 -4.26 -1.86
N SER A 73 -3.90 -4.76 -1.07
CA SER A 73 -3.31 -4.01 0.03
C SER A 73 -2.24 -3.06 -0.50
N SER A 74 -1.43 -3.52 -1.47
CA SER A 74 -0.26 -2.81 -1.98
C SER A 74 0.23 -3.40 -3.30
N VAL A 75 0.97 -2.61 -4.06
CA VAL A 75 1.57 -2.97 -5.35
C VAL A 75 2.98 -2.40 -5.42
N GLY A 76 3.89 -3.15 -6.01
CA GLY A 76 5.26 -2.72 -6.25
C GLY A 76 5.78 -3.15 -7.62
N LEU A 77 6.73 -2.39 -8.15
CA LEU A 77 7.41 -2.67 -9.40
C LEU A 77 8.80 -3.23 -9.09
N VAL A 78 9.14 -4.36 -9.72
CA VAL A 78 10.47 -4.96 -9.64
C VAL A 78 11.11 -4.87 -11.01
N ALA A 79 12.19 -4.12 -11.13
CA ALA A 79 12.96 -4.07 -12.37
C ALA A 79 14.08 -5.13 -12.32
N ASP A 80 14.12 -6.00 -13.33
CA ASP A 80 15.31 -6.77 -13.68
C ASP A 80 16.02 -6.15 -14.90
N ALA A 81 17.13 -6.74 -15.34
CA ALA A 81 17.97 -6.19 -16.41
C ALA A 81 17.24 -5.99 -17.76
N SER A 82 16.07 -6.59 -17.98
CA SER A 82 15.34 -6.53 -19.25
C SER A 82 13.82 -6.42 -19.13
N THR A 83 13.24 -6.69 -17.96
CA THR A 83 11.78 -6.70 -17.74
C THR A 83 11.40 -6.06 -16.40
N VAL A 84 10.22 -5.45 -16.38
CA VAL A 84 9.59 -4.95 -15.15
C VAL A 84 8.48 -5.92 -14.78
N SER A 85 8.62 -6.55 -13.62
CA SER A 85 7.61 -7.41 -13.01
C SER A 85 6.77 -6.59 -12.03
N VAL A 86 5.49 -6.95 -11.91
CA VAL A 86 4.55 -6.31 -10.99
C VAL A 86 4.26 -7.28 -9.86
N ALA A 87 4.56 -6.87 -8.63
CA ALA A 87 4.23 -7.57 -7.41
C ALA A 87 2.95 -6.97 -6.81
N VAL A 88 1.95 -7.79 -6.55
CA VAL A 88 0.68 -7.36 -5.97
C VAL A 88 0.41 -8.17 -4.71
N SER A 89 0.20 -7.46 -3.60
CA SER A 89 -0.24 -8.06 -2.35
C SER A 89 -1.75 -7.89 -2.22
N PHE A 90 -2.45 -9.00 -2.09
CA PHE A 90 -3.89 -9.06 -1.95
C PHE A 90 -4.25 -9.34 -0.49
N TYR A 91 -5.20 -8.58 0.03
CA TYR A 91 -5.90 -8.84 1.28
C TYR A 91 -6.96 -9.95 1.10
N SER A 92 -7.60 -9.96 -0.07
CA SER A 92 -8.52 -11.01 -0.51
C SER A 92 -8.21 -11.29 -1.99
N PRO A 93 -7.87 -12.53 -2.37
CA PRO A 93 -7.40 -13.61 -1.47
C PRO A 93 -6.11 -13.19 -0.76
N MET A 94 -5.77 -13.78 0.39
CA MET A 94 -4.55 -13.42 1.13
C MET A 94 -3.29 -13.98 0.46
N VAL A 95 -2.76 -13.27 -0.55
CA VAL A 95 -1.66 -13.75 -1.39
C VAL A 95 -0.76 -12.62 -1.86
N LEU A 96 0.55 -12.88 -1.93
CA LEU A 96 1.50 -12.10 -2.71
C LEU A 96 1.77 -12.82 -4.02
N ALA A 97 1.50 -12.15 -5.13
CA ALA A 97 1.72 -12.69 -6.45
C ALA A 97 2.55 -11.75 -7.30
N VAL A 98 3.36 -12.31 -8.20
CA VAL A 98 4.17 -11.57 -9.16
C VAL A 98 3.84 -12.02 -10.58
N ALA A 99 3.88 -11.09 -11.51
CA ALA A 99 3.77 -11.38 -12.94
C ALA A 99 4.56 -10.35 -13.75
N LYS A 100 5.10 -10.76 -14.89
CA LYS A 100 5.63 -9.86 -15.91
C LYS A 100 4.69 -9.78 -17.12
N PRO A 101 4.77 -8.71 -17.93
CA PRO A 101 4.02 -8.62 -19.17
C PRO A 101 4.34 -9.80 -20.09
N GLY A 102 3.31 -10.48 -20.59
CA GLY A 102 3.44 -11.67 -21.44
C GLY A 102 3.40 -13.01 -20.71
N ASP A 103 3.41 -13.02 -19.37
CA ASP A 103 3.14 -14.25 -18.61
C ASP A 103 1.72 -14.78 -18.88
N GLU A 104 1.53 -16.09 -18.79
CA GLU A 104 0.21 -16.72 -18.91
C GLU A 104 -0.57 -16.70 -17.58
N SER A 105 0.14 -16.71 -16.45
CA SER A 105 -0.46 -16.78 -15.11
C SER A 105 0.37 -16.06 -14.06
N TRP A 106 -0.27 -15.71 -12.94
CA TRP A 106 0.40 -15.13 -11.78
C TRP A 106 1.20 -16.19 -11.02
N THR A 107 2.44 -15.87 -10.66
CA THR A 107 3.25 -16.72 -9.78
C THR A 107 3.00 -16.32 -8.32
N VAL A 108 2.42 -17.22 -7.55
CA VAL A 108 2.22 -17.02 -6.11
C VAL A 108 3.55 -17.17 -5.37
N VAL A 109 3.95 -16.09 -4.71
CA VAL A 109 5.21 -16.01 -3.93
C VAL A 109 4.97 -16.44 -2.50
N ASP A 110 3.90 -15.95 -1.89
CA ASP A 110 3.61 -16.15 -0.48
C ASP A 110 2.09 -16.10 -0.23
N LYS A 111 1.60 -16.81 0.80
CA LYS A 111 0.17 -16.89 1.17
C LYS A 111 -0.10 -16.41 2.60
N ASN A 112 0.90 -15.80 3.24
CA ASN A 112 0.79 -15.21 4.56
C ASN A 112 0.22 -13.80 4.49
N TYR A 113 -0.22 -13.30 5.64
CA TYR A 113 -0.73 -11.95 5.77
C TYR A 113 0.43 -10.97 5.63
N ILE A 114 0.34 -10.07 4.65
CA ILE A 114 1.31 -8.99 4.45
C ILE A 114 0.66 -7.68 4.86
N CYS A 115 1.25 -7.02 5.85
CA CYS A 115 0.74 -5.75 6.38
C CYS A 115 0.97 -4.61 5.39
N SER A 116 2.13 -4.58 4.75
CA SER A 116 2.54 -3.52 3.82
C SER A 116 3.55 -4.05 2.81
N THR A 117 3.50 -3.51 1.59
CA THR A 117 4.50 -3.71 0.54
C THR A 117 4.84 -2.38 -0.10
N LEU A 118 6.11 -2.18 -0.46
CA LEU A 118 6.61 -0.93 -1.04
C LEU A 118 7.73 -1.20 -2.04
N SER A 119 7.69 -0.53 -3.20
CA SER A 119 8.85 -0.37 -4.08
C SER A 119 9.85 0.59 -3.46
N PHE A 120 11.10 0.18 -3.26
CA PHE A 120 12.17 1.03 -2.75
C PHE A 120 13.52 0.61 -3.35
N GLY A 121 14.30 1.57 -3.87
CA GLY A 121 15.63 1.28 -4.43
C GLY A 121 15.65 0.21 -5.54
N GLY A 122 14.60 0.14 -6.37
CA GLY A 122 14.45 -0.85 -7.44
C GLY A 122 14.08 -2.26 -6.98
N ARG A 123 13.74 -2.45 -5.70
CA ARG A 123 13.32 -3.72 -5.11
C ARG A 123 11.93 -3.56 -4.49
N VAL A 124 11.27 -4.68 -4.24
CA VAL A 124 10.00 -4.70 -3.50
C VAL A 124 10.25 -5.27 -2.13
N TYR A 125 9.85 -4.51 -1.11
CA TYR A 125 9.92 -4.90 0.30
C TYR A 125 8.52 -5.17 0.81
N SER A 126 8.36 -6.23 1.59
CA SER A 126 7.10 -6.61 2.23
C SER A 126 7.32 -6.83 3.71
N VAL A 127 6.32 -6.47 4.50
CA VAL A 127 6.32 -6.65 5.95
C VAL A 127 5.18 -7.59 6.32
N PRO A 128 5.44 -8.91 6.41
CA PRO A 128 4.57 -9.80 7.16
C PRO A 128 4.71 -9.53 8.67
N CYS A 129 4.23 -10.43 9.52
CA CYS A 129 4.39 -10.31 10.97
C CYS A 129 5.84 -10.62 11.41
N GLY A 130 6.47 -9.73 12.18
CA GLY A 130 7.76 -9.97 12.85
C GLY A 130 9.02 -9.75 12.02
N VAL A 131 8.91 -9.62 10.69
CA VAL A 131 10.07 -9.46 9.81
C VAL A 131 9.82 -8.44 8.70
N VAL A 132 10.90 -7.85 8.18
CA VAL A 132 10.91 -7.17 6.87
C VAL A 132 11.57 -8.11 5.89
N MET A 133 10.94 -8.32 4.73
CA MET A 133 11.43 -9.19 3.68
C MET A 133 11.60 -8.43 2.38
N VAL A 134 12.49 -8.91 1.53
CA VAL A 134 12.66 -8.43 0.15
C VAL A 134 12.21 -9.51 -0.82
N LEU A 135 11.51 -9.11 -1.87
CA LEU A 135 11.17 -9.98 -2.98
C LEU A 135 12.41 -10.21 -3.86
N LYS A 136 12.84 -11.47 -3.93
CA LYS A 136 13.87 -11.93 -4.84
C LYS A 136 13.21 -12.57 -6.05
N MET A 137 13.44 -11.97 -7.21
CA MET A 137 13.18 -12.63 -8.48
C MET A 137 14.28 -13.67 -8.69
N GLY A 138 13.92 -14.91 -8.97
CA GLY A 138 14.91 -15.91 -9.36
C GLY A 138 15.38 -15.68 -10.80
N SER A 139 16.58 -16.17 -11.11
CA SER A 139 17.07 -16.23 -12.49
C SER A 139 16.21 -17.18 -13.31
N GLU A 140 15.97 -16.86 -14.60
CA GLU A 140 15.13 -17.68 -15.48
C GLU A 140 15.50 -19.17 -15.40
N GLY A 141 14.53 -20.00 -15.02
CA GLY A 141 14.65 -21.46 -14.96
C GLY A 141 15.38 -22.06 -13.76
N GLN A 142 15.94 -21.26 -12.84
CA GLN A 142 16.71 -21.80 -11.71
C GLN A 142 15.96 -21.77 -10.38
N GLN A 143 15.25 -20.68 -10.08
CA GLN A 143 14.51 -20.54 -8.81
C GLN A 143 13.22 -19.75 -9.01
N PRO A 144 12.10 -20.17 -8.37
CA PRO A 144 10.90 -19.34 -8.35
C PRO A 144 11.11 -18.07 -7.52
N PRO A 145 10.36 -16.98 -7.79
CA PRO A 145 10.35 -15.80 -6.95
C PRO A 145 10.01 -16.16 -5.50
N ARG A 146 10.72 -15.54 -4.54
CA ARG A 146 10.56 -15.82 -3.11
C ARG A 146 10.85 -14.60 -2.26
N LEU A 147 10.30 -14.59 -1.05
CA LEU A 147 10.65 -13.59 -0.04
C LEU A 147 11.89 -14.05 0.75
N GLU A 148 12.78 -13.11 1.02
CA GLU A 148 13.97 -13.32 1.85
C GLU A 148 13.98 -12.30 3.00
N THR A 149 14.19 -12.76 4.22
CA THR A 149 14.26 -11.89 5.41
C THR A 149 15.47 -10.97 5.30
N VAL A 150 15.25 -9.67 5.47
CA VAL A 150 16.31 -8.66 5.55
C VAL A 150 16.44 -8.04 6.93
N VAL A 151 15.36 -8.04 7.72
CA VAL A 151 15.35 -7.60 9.11
C VAL A 151 14.41 -8.50 9.91
N ASP A 152 14.89 -9.05 11.01
CA ASP A 152 14.06 -9.73 12.01
C ASP A 152 13.86 -8.79 13.20
N TRP A 153 12.61 -8.48 13.51
CA TRP A 153 12.23 -7.61 14.61
C TRP A 153 11.26 -8.29 15.57
N SER A 154 11.10 -9.61 15.49
CA SER A 154 10.13 -10.38 16.26
C SER A 154 10.22 -10.15 17.78
N GLU A 155 11.41 -9.81 18.27
CA GLU A 155 11.70 -9.54 19.68
C GLU A 155 11.55 -8.06 20.09
N LEU A 156 11.39 -7.12 19.15
CA LEU A 156 11.33 -5.68 19.47
C LEU A 156 9.99 -5.26 20.08
N PHE A 157 8.88 -5.82 19.57
CA PHE A 157 7.55 -5.56 20.11
C PHE A 157 6.55 -6.64 19.71
N HIS A 158 5.54 -6.84 20.56
CA HIS A 158 4.44 -7.74 20.25
C HIS A 158 3.53 -7.15 19.16
N PHE A 159 3.28 -7.91 18.09
CA PHE A 159 2.36 -7.53 17.02
C PHE A 159 1.02 -8.27 17.14
N CYS A 160 -0.08 -7.52 17.23
CA CYS A 160 -1.44 -8.06 17.25
C CYS A 160 -2.19 -7.56 16.01
N PRO A 161 -2.51 -8.41 15.01
CA PRO A 161 -3.18 -7.99 13.78
C PRO A 161 -4.54 -7.30 13.98
N MET A 162 -5.22 -7.55 15.11
CA MET A 162 -6.50 -6.90 15.42
C MET A 162 -6.35 -5.46 15.92
N ALA A 163 -5.20 -5.10 16.47
CA ALA A 163 -4.95 -3.80 17.09
C ALA A 163 -3.84 -3.01 16.40
N HIS A 164 -2.96 -3.68 15.64
CA HIS A 164 -1.75 -3.09 15.08
C HIS A 164 -1.76 -3.13 13.56
N SER A 165 -1.06 -2.17 12.95
CA SER A 165 -0.75 -2.18 11.52
C SER A 165 0.65 -1.64 11.27
N LEU A 166 1.29 -2.12 10.21
CA LEU A 166 2.63 -1.71 9.80
C LEU A 166 2.56 -1.07 8.42
N HIS A 167 3.34 -0.01 8.21
CA HIS A 167 3.35 0.75 6.96
C HIS A 167 4.79 1.03 6.56
N LEU A 168 5.22 0.49 5.42
CA LEU A 168 6.48 0.90 4.80
C LEU A 168 6.29 2.25 4.10
N VAL A 169 7.31 3.11 4.21
CA VAL A 169 7.30 4.45 3.62
C VAL A 169 8.66 4.73 3.00
N ASP A 170 8.68 5.16 1.73
CA ASP A 170 9.85 5.81 1.14
C ASP A 170 9.85 7.26 1.61
N ASN A 171 10.78 7.60 2.50
CA ASN A 171 10.91 8.92 3.09
C ASN A 171 11.97 9.78 2.37
N GLY A 172 11.98 9.74 1.03
CA GLY A 172 12.93 10.49 0.21
C GLY A 172 14.30 9.82 0.16
N GLY A 173 14.31 8.49 -0.01
CA GLY A 173 15.54 7.69 -0.06
C GLY A 173 15.87 6.97 1.24
N ASP A 174 15.11 7.20 2.31
CA ASP A 174 15.17 6.42 3.55
C ASP A 174 13.96 5.49 3.62
N LEU A 175 14.20 4.18 3.76
CA LEU A 175 13.12 3.22 4.01
C LEU A 175 12.71 3.27 5.48
N LEU A 176 11.48 3.71 5.75
CA LEU A 176 10.90 3.74 7.08
C LEU A 176 9.83 2.67 7.24
N MET A 177 9.65 2.20 8.46
CA MET A 177 8.51 1.41 8.89
C MET A 177 7.80 2.14 10.02
N VAL A 178 6.51 2.45 9.82
CA VAL A 178 5.66 3.02 10.86
C VAL A 178 4.76 1.93 11.44
N HIS A 179 4.90 1.70 12.74
CA HIS A 179 4.02 0.84 13.52
C HIS A 179 2.93 1.69 14.18
N ARG A 180 1.69 1.42 13.78
CA ARG A 180 0.49 2.00 14.41
C ARG A 180 -0.11 0.97 15.35
N ALA A 181 -0.32 1.35 16.61
CA ALA A 181 -1.00 0.53 17.61
C ALA A 181 -2.28 1.21 18.10
N LEU A 182 -3.37 0.46 18.14
CA LEU A 182 -4.61 0.84 18.80
C LEU A 182 -4.53 0.40 20.27
N ARG A 183 -4.68 1.36 21.16
CA ARG A 183 -4.60 1.18 22.60
C ARG A 183 -5.90 1.65 23.23
N PHE A 184 -6.32 0.99 24.31
CA PHE A 184 -7.50 1.41 25.07
C PHE A 184 -7.03 2.03 26.39
N LYS A 185 -7.39 3.29 26.63
CA LYS A 185 -7.06 4.02 27.86
C LYS A 185 -8.10 5.10 28.10
N ASP A 186 -8.44 5.35 29.36
CA ASP A 186 -9.40 6.38 29.78
C ASP A 186 -10.75 6.24 29.06
N ASP A 187 -11.22 4.99 28.93
CA ASP A 187 -12.45 4.59 28.22
C ASP A 187 -12.51 4.96 26.73
N GLU A 188 -11.36 5.30 26.12
CA GLU A 188 -11.27 5.65 24.69
C GLU A 188 -10.14 4.86 23.98
N PHE A 189 -10.39 4.54 22.70
CA PHE A 189 -9.37 4.00 21.83
C PHE A 189 -8.46 5.11 21.30
N HIS A 190 -7.18 5.03 21.60
CA HIS A 190 -6.16 5.94 21.10
C HIS A 190 -5.17 5.23 20.17
N ARG A 191 -4.73 5.97 19.16
CA ARG A 191 -3.65 5.54 18.27
C ARG A 191 -2.31 6.03 18.79
N GLU A 192 -1.34 5.14 18.79
CA GLU A 192 0.08 5.41 19.05
C GLU A 192 0.89 5.01 17.83
N TYR A 193 1.98 5.74 17.59
CA TYR A 193 2.84 5.52 16.44
C TYR A 193 4.30 5.41 16.89
N ASN A 194 4.96 4.35 16.45
CA ASN A 194 6.40 4.18 16.56
C ASN A 194 6.99 4.13 15.16
N VAL A 195 8.07 4.88 14.93
CA VAL A 195 8.73 4.97 13.63
C VAL A 195 10.12 4.35 13.72
N TYR A 196 10.45 3.55 12.74
CA TYR A 196 11.75 2.89 12.64
C TYR A 196 12.35 3.15 11.26
N ARG A 197 13.62 3.53 11.22
CA ARG A 197 14.43 3.45 9.99
C ARG A 197 14.82 1.99 9.78
N VAL A 198 14.60 1.48 8.59
CA VAL A 198 15.00 0.12 8.20
C VAL A 198 16.45 0.19 7.73
N ASP A 199 17.38 -0.20 8.58
CA ASP A 199 18.79 -0.28 8.21
C ASP A 199 19.05 -1.63 7.52
N LEU A 200 19.04 -1.59 6.19
CA LEU A 200 19.19 -2.78 5.35
C LEU A 200 20.62 -3.35 5.38
N GLU A 201 21.63 -2.54 5.70
CA GLU A 201 23.02 -3.00 5.79
C GLU A 201 23.28 -3.70 7.13
N ALA A 202 22.80 -3.09 8.22
CA ALA A 202 22.92 -3.67 9.55
C ALA A 202 21.86 -4.76 9.83
N GLY A 203 20.80 -4.83 9.03
CA GLY A 203 19.72 -5.81 9.20
C GLY A 203 18.85 -5.54 10.44
N VAL A 204 18.68 -4.28 10.83
CA VAL A 204 17.99 -3.88 12.07
C VAL A 204 17.00 -2.75 11.86
N LEU A 205 16.03 -2.64 12.77
CA LEU A 205 15.17 -1.47 12.90
C LEU A 205 15.76 -0.48 13.89
N VAL A 206 15.98 0.75 13.46
CA VAL A 206 16.49 1.84 14.31
C VAL A 206 15.34 2.79 14.65
N PRO A 207 14.90 2.87 15.92
CA PRO A 207 13.85 3.81 16.31
C PRO A 207 14.22 5.25 15.97
N THR A 208 13.25 6.02 15.47
CA THR A 208 13.43 7.45 15.17
C THR A 208 12.20 8.25 15.59
N LYS A 209 12.41 9.52 15.89
CA LYS A 209 11.37 10.52 16.19
C LYS A 209 11.35 11.65 15.17
N SER A 210 11.93 11.42 13.99
CA SER A 210 11.92 12.37 12.89
C SER A 210 11.72 11.66 11.56
N PHE A 211 10.99 12.35 10.67
CA PHE A 211 10.86 12.09 9.25
C PHE A 211 11.80 12.99 8.42
N ASN A 212 12.84 13.58 9.03
CA ASN A 212 13.85 14.41 8.36
C ASN A 212 13.23 15.60 7.61
N GLY A 213 12.34 16.35 8.28
CA GLY A 213 11.67 17.51 7.67
C GLY A 213 10.52 17.16 6.72
N ARG A 214 10.03 15.92 6.76
CA ARG A 214 8.90 15.45 5.94
C ARG A 214 7.67 15.17 6.80
N ALA A 215 6.52 15.07 6.14
CA ALA A 215 5.26 14.63 6.72
C ALA A 215 4.84 13.30 6.10
N VAL A 216 4.23 12.42 6.89
CA VAL A 216 3.73 11.13 6.40
C VAL A 216 2.22 11.13 6.38
N PHE A 217 1.61 10.89 5.22
CA PHE A 217 0.18 10.66 5.08
C PHE A 217 -0.09 9.17 5.12
N MET A 218 -1.04 8.73 5.94
CA MET A 218 -1.27 7.30 6.20
C MET A 218 -2.75 6.94 6.28
N GLY A 219 -3.18 6.04 5.39
CA GLY A 219 -4.51 5.43 5.39
C GLY A 219 -4.53 4.08 6.12
N MET A 220 -5.50 3.23 5.77
CA MET A 220 -5.57 1.86 6.30
C MET A 220 -4.43 0.96 5.83
N SER A 221 -4.05 1.07 4.55
CA SER A 221 -3.08 0.18 3.88
C SER A 221 -1.96 0.91 3.13
N ARG A 222 -2.03 2.25 3.06
CA ARG A 222 -1.12 3.06 2.25
C ARG A 222 -0.49 4.16 3.08
N ALA A 223 0.74 4.47 2.74
CA ALA A 223 1.43 5.63 3.28
C ALA A 223 2.31 6.30 2.22
N ILE A 224 2.39 7.62 2.26
CA ILE A 224 3.27 8.42 1.40
C ILE A 224 4.00 9.46 2.26
N SER A 225 5.25 9.77 1.91
CA SER A 225 6.02 10.83 2.56
C SER A 225 6.16 12.04 1.64
N VAL A 226 5.79 13.21 2.14
CA VAL A 226 5.82 14.48 1.41
C VAL A 226 6.76 15.43 2.15
N SER A 227 7.63 16.11 1.39
CA SER A 227 8.52 17.14 1.95
C SER A 227 7.70 18.26 2.57
N ALA A 228 7.96 18.63 3.83
CA ALA A 228 7.32 19.78 4.48
C ALA A 228 8.13 21.06 4.26
N ASP A 229 8.75 21.18 3.08
CA ASP A 229 9.55 22.34 2.71
C ASP A 229 8.68 23.56 2.37
N ALA A 230 9.33 24.67 2.02
CA ALA A 230 8.65 25.94 1.76
C ALA A 230 7.59 25.88 0.64
N ALA A 231 7.59 24.85 -0.22
CA ALA A 231 6.57 24.70 -1.24
C ALA A 231 5.21 24.28 -0.65
N PHE A 232 5.20 23.70 0.56
CA PHE A 232 3.99 23.22 1.23
C PHE A 232 3.89 23.74 2.67
N PRO A 233 3.65 25.05 2.86
CA PRO A 233 3.67 25.69 4.18
C PRO A 233 2.58 25.20 5.14
N SER A 234 1.56 24.50 4.63
CA SER A 234 0.52 23.87 5.45
C SER A 234 0.94 22.51 6.03
N LEU A 235 2.08 21.96 5.63
CA LEU A 235 2.60 20.71 6.15
C LEU A 235 3.50 20.98 7.35
N THR A 236 3.23 20.27 8.43
CA THR A 236 4.09 20.23 9.60
C THR A 236 5.05 19.06 9.45
N ALA A 237 6.35 19.32 9.58
CA ALA A 237 7.36 18.27 9.61
C ALA A 237 7.12 17.30 10.78
N ASP A 238 7.65 16.08 10.66
CA ASP A 238 7.62 15.06 11.72
C ASP A 238 6.20 14.74 12.21
N THR A 239 5.23 14.87 11.30
CA THR A 239 3.80 14.71 11.58
C THR A 239 3.20 13.63 10.70
N ILE A 240 2.38 12.78 11.30
CA ILE A 240 1.54 11.80 10.62
C ILE A 240 0.15 12.40 10.41
N TYR A 241 -0.25 12.52 9.15
CA TYR A 241 -1.59 12.90 8.72
C TYR A 241 -2.40 11.66 8.40
N GLN A 242 -3.41 11.36 9.22
CA GLN A 242 -4.23 10.18 9.02
C GLN A 242 -5.31 10.39 7.96
N GLY A 243 -5.54 9.36 7.15
CA GLY A 243 -6.68 9.24 6.24
C GLY A 243 -8.01 9.07 6.95
N ARG A 244 -9.10 9.33 6.23
CA ARG A 244 -10.47 9.29 6.78
C ARG A 244 -11.11 7.89 6.73
N ASP A 245 -10.42 6.92 6.16
CA ASP A 245 -10.88 5.57 5.86
C ASP A 245 -11.15 4.69 7.10
N TRP A 246 -10.94 5.19 8.33
CA TRP A 246 -11.18 4.43 9.56
C TRP A 246 -12.46 4.84 10.31
N ASP A 247 -12.54 6.08 10.80
CA ASP A 247 -13.63 6.58 11.66
C ASP A 247 -14.25 7.87 11.11
N GLY A 248 -13.93 8.22 9.84
CA GLY A 248 -14.34 9.45 9.19
C GLY A 248 -13.67 10.71 9.75
N ARG A 249 -12.79 10.59 10.77
CA ARG A 249 -12.11 11.72 11.39
C ARG A 249 -10.68 11.82 10.90
N ALA A 250 -10.28 13.06 10.58
CA ALA A 250 -8.91 13.37 10.26
C ALA A 250 -8.14 13.62 11.56
N HIS A 251 -6.99 12.97 11.68
CA HIS A 251 -6.09 13.13 12.82
C HIS A 251 -4.70 13.55 12.36
N GLU A 252 -4.03 14.32 13.21
CA GLU A 252 -2.63 14.71 13.09
C GLU A 252 -1.91 14.22 14.33
N TYR A 253 -0.76 13.60 14.14
CA TYR A 253 0.04 13.06 15.22
C TYR A 253 1.50 13.46 15.02
N SER A 254 2.04 14.23 15.95
CA SER A 254 3.47 14.56 15.99
C SER A 254 4.25 13.38 16.57
N ILE A 255 5.23 12.87 15.84
CA ILE A 255 6.09 11.77 16.34
C ILE A 255 7.19 12.26 17.28
N VAL A 256 7.37 13.58 17.40
CA VAL A 256 8.38 14.20 18.27
C VAL A 256 7.96 14.11 19.73
N ASP A 257 6.73 14.56 20.02
CA ASP A 257 6.18 14.71 21.36
C ASP A 257 4.89 13.90 21.60
N GLY A 258 4.36 13.25 20.57
CA GLY A 258 3.12 12.47 20.64
C GLY A 258 1.85 13.31 20.70
N SER A 259 1.95 14.63 20.44
CA SER A 259 0.79 15.53 20.44
C SER A 259 -0.17 15.20 19.31
N LYS A 260 -1.46 15.46 19.57
CA LYS A 260 -2.57 15.14 18.66
C LYS A 260 -3.37 16.39 18.34
N CYS A 261 -3.61 16.61 17.06
CA CYS A 261 -4.54 17.64 16.59
C CYS A 261 -5.70 16.99 15.83
N ASN A 262 -6.92 17.44 16.17
CA ASN A 262 -8.15 17.02 15.52
C ASN A 262 -8.72 18.23 14.75
N PRO A 263 -8.29 18.46 13.50
CA PRO A 263 -8.88 19.53 12.70
C PRO A 263 -10.37 19.24 12.47
N THR A 264 -11.24 20.18 12.82
CA THR A 264 -12.65 20.16 12.42
C THR A 264 -12.73 20.44 10.93
N LEU A 265 -12.82 19.37 10.14
CA LEU A 265 -13.00 19.45 8.70
C LEU A 265 -14.49 19.29 8.36
N ASP A 266 -15.07 20.32 7.76
CA ASP A 266 -16.44 20.25 7.25
C ASP A 266 -16.51 19.24 6.10
N ARG A 267 -17.50 18.36 6.16
CA ARG A 267 -17.71 17.19 5.30
C ARG A 267 -18.16 17.58 3.88
N SER A 268 -18.50 18.86 3.66
CA SER A 268 -19.24 19.34 2.48
C SER A 268 -18.42 20.15 1.46
N VAL A 269 -17.12 20.36 1.66
CA VAL A 269 -16.32 21.20 0.76
C VAL A 269 -15.29 20.31 0.04
N CYS A 270 -15.20 20.46 -1.28
CA CYS A 270 -14.06 20.01 -2.10
C CYS A 270 -12.74 20.21 -1.33
N PRO A 271 -11.72 19.34 -1.46
CA PRO A 271 -10.50 19.46 -0.68
C PRO A 271 -9.95 20.88 -0.80
N SER A 272 -10.01 21.63 0.31
CA SER A 272 -9.74 23.07 0.35
C SER A 272 -8.26 23.39 0.59
N SER A 273 -7.47 22.35 0.85
CA SER A 273 -6.04 22.40 1.08
C SER A 273 -5.33 21.20 0.46
N ILE A 274 -4.01 21.32 0.26
CA ILE A 274 -3.20 20.18 -0.20
C ILE A 274 -3.23 19.01 0.80
N VAL A 275 -3.34 19.31 2.11
CA VAL A 275 -3.48 18.31 3.16
C VAL A 275 -4.74 17.49 2.93
N ASP A 276 -5.85 18.13 2.57
CA ASP A 276 -7.11 17.44 2.28
C ASP A 276 -7.04 16.60 1.01
N CYS A 277 -6.41 17.10 -0.05
CA CYS A 277 -6.15 16.33 -1.27
C CYS A 277 -5.35 15.07 -0.94
N LEU A 278 -4.22 15.21 -0.25
CA LEU A 278 -3.34 14.09 0.07
C LEU A 278 -4.02 13.09 1.00
N ARG A 279 -4.78 13.56 2.00
CA ARG A 279 -5.63 12.72 2.86
C ARG A 279 -6.72 11.98 2.10
N TYR A 280 -7.19 12.49 0.97
CA TYR A 280 -8.14 11.79 0.11
C TYR A 280 -7.43 10.75 -0.75
N CYS A 281 -6.25 11.08 -1.30
CA CYS A 281 -5.47 10.17 -2.14
C CYS A 281 -4.98 8.90 -1.41
N ILE A 282 -4.71 8.98 -0.10
CA ILE A 282 -4.27 7.80 0.66
C ILE A 282 -5.42 6.91 1.14
N GLN A 283 -6.69 7.28 0.90
CA GLN A 283 -7.82 6.49 1.36
C GLN A 283 -7.89 5.20 0.57
N GLY A 284 -7.71 4.08 1.27
CA GLY A 284 -7.59 2.76 0.64
C GLY A 284 -8.94 2.14 0.25
N VAL A 285 -10.06 2.84 0.45
CA VAL A 285 -11.40 2.32 0.21
C VAL A 285 -12.07 3.11 -0.90
N ARG A 286 -12.55 2.36 -1.90
CA ARG A 286 -13.28 2.86 -3.06
C ARG A 286 -14.37 3.85 -2.67
N GLU A 287 -14.26 5.05 -3.19
CA GLU A 287 -15.41 5.75 -3.72
C GLU A 287 -15.25 5.77 -5.24
N GLU A 288 -16.36 5.50 -5.93
CA GLU A 288 -16.47 5.37 -7.36
C GLU A 288 -15.75 6.52 -8.07
N LEU A 289 -14.88 6.21 -9.04
CA LEU A 289 -14.53 7.18 -10.08
C LEU A 289 -15.75 7.26 -11.00
N VAL A 290 -16.73 8.08 -10.60
CA VAL A 290 -17.85 8.50 -11.47
C VAL A 290 -17.39 9.66 -12.33
#